data_AF-A0A0G2F3C7-F1
#
_entry.id   AF-A0A0G2F3C7-F1
#
_cell.length_a   1.000
_cell.length_b   1.000
_cell.length_c   1.000
_cell.angle_alpha   90.00
_cell.angle_beta   90.00
_cell.angle_gamma   90.00
#
_symmetry.space_group_name_H-M   'P 1'
#
loop_
_entity.id
_entity.type
_entity.pdbx_description
1 polymer ?
#
loop_
_entity_poly.entity_id
_entity_poly.type
_entity_poly.pdbx_seq_one_letter_code
_entity_poly.pdbx_strand_id
1 'polypeptide(L)'
;MRYTALRSNDPWGGFGPSRTGGCADYAVATEDLLLPKPAHLSFEEAASLLGGTLTAMALNPAAFPHQSLEGKTALVTAGLEAATSIACQVLKNVYGASEVIATGHVRAVTTVVPLDSLETIKKRCEEVLTLKGGVGKLVIKLV
;
A
#
# COMPACT_ATOMS: atom_id res chain seq x y z
N MET A 1 -18.52 22.53 -19.43
CA MET A 1 -18.87 22.18 -18.03
C MET A 1 -17.82 22.82 -17.13
N ARG A 2 -18.23 23.51 -16.05
CA ARG A 2 -17.42 24.51 -15.34
C ARG A 2 -16.30 23.88 -14.51
N TYR A 3 -15.05 24.27 -14.78
CA TYR A 3 -13.90 24.10 -13.90
C TYR A 3 -14.13 24.85 -12.58
N THR A 4 -13.92 24.21 -11.44
CA THR A 4 -13.72 24.89 -10.15
C THR A 4 -12.34 24.51 -9.61
N ALA A 5 -11.41 25.45 -9.67
CA ALA A 5 -10.10 25.41 -9.06
C ALA A 5 -10.09 26.28 -7.79
N LEU A 6 -9.38 25.87 -6.74
CA LEU A 6 -8.88 26.77 -5.70
C LEU A 6 -7.41 26.40 -5.34
N ARG A 7 -6.56 27.43 -5.29
CA ARG A 7 -5.06 27.50 -5.28
C ARG A 7 -4.48 27.37 -3.84
N SER A 8 -3.17 27.38 -3.48
CA SER A 8 -1.82 27.49 -4.10
C SER A 8 -0.76 27.09 -3.04
N ASN A 9 0.06 26.04 -3.27
CA ASN A 9 1.50 25.89 -2.91
C ASN A 9 1.91 24.40 -2.98
N ASP A 10 2.61 24.03 -4.06
CA ASP A 10 3.23 22.72 -4.33
C ASP A 10 4.45 22.45 -3.40
N PRO A 11 5.15 21.27 -3.34
CA PRO A 11 5.16 20.15 -4.29
C PRO A 11 5.34 18.73 -3.69
N TRP A 12 4.50 17.74 -4.01
CA TRP A 12 4.91 16.31 -3.98
C TRP A 12 4.16 15.51 -5.06
N GLY A 13 4.91 14.78 -5.88
CA GLY A 13 4.48 14.22 -7.17
C GLY A 13 3.33 13.22 -7.09
N GLY A 14 2.31 13.45 -7.93
CA GLY A 14 1.22 12.52 -8.18
C GLY A 14 1.51 11.63 -9.41
N PHE A 15 0.97 10.40 -9.38
CA PHE A 15 0.99 9.48 -10.51
C PHE A 15 0.09 10.01 -11.65
N GLY A 16 0.66 10.82 -12.56
CA GLY A 16 -0.04 11.32 -13.75
C GLY A 16 0.50 12.67 -14.27
N PRO A 17 0.07 13.14 -15.46
CA PRO A 17 0.51 14.43 -16.02
C PRO A 17 0.00 15.65 -15.23
N SER A 18 -1.01 15.45 -14.38
CA SER A 18 -1.54 16.46 -13.46
C SER A 18 -0.72 16.46 -12.18
N ARG A 19 -0.08 17.59 -11.86
CA ARG A 19 0.76 17.80 -10.66
C ARG A 19 -0.06 17.91 -9.37
N THR A 20 -0.99 16.98 -9.13
CA THR A 20 -1.92 17.00 -7.99
C THR A 20 -1.75 15.73 -7.16
N GLY A 21 -1.65 15.88 -5.84
CA GLY A 21 -1.50 14.77 -4.88
C GLY A 21 -2.76 14.57 -4.02
N GLY A 22 -2.91 13.37 -3.45
CA GLY A 22 -4.07 13.02 -2.60
C GLY A 22 -3.98 13.49 -1.14
N CYS A 23 -2.82 13.99 -0.70
CA CYS A 23 -2.62 14.50 0.66
C CYS A 23 -3.00 15.99 0.75
N ALA A 24 -4.27 16.31 0.49
CA ALA A 24 -4.80 17.67 0.51
C ALA A 24 -6.30 17.65 0.86
N ASP A 25 -6.82 18.77 1.37
CA ASP A 25 -8.26 18.91 1.66
C ASP A 25 -9.13 18.81 0.40
N TYR A 26 -8.55 19.18 -0.75
CA TYR A 26 -9.19 19.09 -2.06
C TYR A 26 -8.20 18.56 -3.09
N ALA A 27 -8.65 17.68 -3.97
CA ALA A 27 -7.90 17.19 -5.12
C ALA A 27 -8.70 17.43 -6.40
N VAL A 28 -8.01 17.83 -7.47
CA VAL A 28 -8.60 17.93 -8.81
C VAL A 28 -8.25 16.66 -9.56
N ALA A 29 -9.27 15.98 -10.07
CA ALA A 29 -9.12 14.80 -10.92
C ALA A 29 -9.99 14.97 -12.18
N THR A 30 -9.58 14.33 -13.25
CA THR A 30 -10.39 14.20 -14.46
C THR A 30 -11.39 13.04 -14.27
N GLU A 31 -12.53 13.09 -14.96
CA GLU A 31 -13.61 12.12 -14.78
C GLU A 31 -13.18 10.67 -15.08
N ASP A 32 -12.22 10.49 -15.98
CA ASP A 32 -11.62 9.20 -16.35
C ASP A 32 -10.72 8.60 -15.26
N LEU A 33 -10.32 9.39 -14.26
CA LEU A 33 -9.53 8.94 -13.10
C LEU A 33 -10.40 8.68 -11.86
N LEU A 34 -11.73 8.79 -11.97
CA LEU A 34 -12.66 8.59 -10.86
C LEU A 34 -13.43 7.27 -11.02
N LEU A 35 -13.56 6.55 -9.91
CA LEU A 35 -14.40 5.35 -9.80
C LEU A 35 -15.46 5.53 -8.71
N PRO A 36 -16.67 4.99 -8.89
CA PRO A 36 -17.68 5.02 -7.84
C PRO A 36 -17.21 4.19 -6.64
N LYS A 37 -17.21 4.80 -5.46
CA LYS A 37 -16.90 4.10 -4.20
C LYS A 37 -17.95 2.99 -3.98
N PRO A 38 -17.55 1.72 -3.80
CA PRO A 38 -18.49 0.67 -3.44
C PRO A 38 -19.29 1.05 -2.18
N ALA A 39 -20.59 0.77 -2.20
CA ALA A 39 -21.51 1.20 -1.13
C ALA A 39 -21.18 0.56 0.22
N HIS A 40 -20.65 -0.67 0.20
CA HIS A 40 -20.36 -1.47 1.39
C HIS A 40 -18.97 -1.21 2.01
N LEU A 41 -18.13 -0.39 1.37
CA LEU A 41 -16.81 -0.02 1.91
C LEU A 41 -16.85 1.35 2.56
N SER A 42 -16.06 1.56 3.61
CA SER A 42 -15.81 2.90 4.13
C SER A 42 -14.99 3.73 3.13
N PHE A 43 -14.86 5.03 3.38
CA PHE A 43 -13.97 5.88 2.58
C PHE A 43 -12.51 5.48 2.74
N GLU A 44 -12.09 5.13 3.96
CA GLU A 44 -10.74 4.70 4.31
C GLU A 44 -10.37 3.39 3.61
N GLU A 45 -11.26 2.40 3.65
CA GLU A 45 -11.06 1.12 2.96
C GLU A 45 -10.91 1.36 1.45
N ALA A 46 -11.81 2.13 0.84
CA ALA A 46 -11.74 2.43 -0.58
C ALA A 46 -10.47 3.19 -0.98
N ALA A 47 -10.06 4.18 -0.18
CA ALA A 47 -8.84 4.96 -0.44
C ALA A 47 -7.57 4.10 -0.33
N SER A 48 -7.54 3.14 0.60
CA SER A 48 -6.39 2.26 0.81
C SER A 48 -6.11 1.29 -0.35
N LEU A 49 -7.15 0.97 -1.14
CA LEU A 49 -7.05 0.00 -2.22
C LEU A 49 -6.43 0.58 -3.49
N LEU A 50 -6.65 1.86 -3.78
CA LEU A 50 -6.35 2.47 -5.10
C LEU A 50 -4.90 2.28 -5.54
N GLY A 51 -3.95 2.64 -4.68
CA GLY A 51 -2.52 2.59 -5.02
C GLY A 51 -2.05 1.17 -5.38
N GLY A 52 -2.33 0.19 -4.51
CA GLY A 52 -1.93 -1.20 -4.74
C GLY A 52 -2.70 -1.86 -5.88
N THR A 53 -3.98 -1.52 -6.06
CA THR A 53 -4.84 -2.12 -7.09
C THR A 53 -4.37 -1.74 -8.49
N LEU A 54 -4.04 -0.47 -8.74
CA LEU A 54 -3.55 -0.02 -10.04
C LEU A 54 -2.28 -0.79 -10.45
N THR A 55 -1.33 -0.96 -9.53
CA THR A 55 -0.12 -1.74 -9.78
C THR A 55 -0.43 -3.22 -10.00
N ALA A 56 -1.32 -3.82 -9.20
CA ALA A 56 -1.72 -5.21 -9.36
C ALA A 56 -2.43 -5.49 -10.70
N MET A 57 -3.19 -4.51 -11.20
CA MET A 57 -3.90 -4.62 -12.49
C MET A 57 -3.00 -4.35 -13.70
N ALA A 58 -1.79 -3.80 -13.50
CA ALA A 58 -0.81 -3.59 -14.56
C ALA A 58 -0.11 -4.88 -15.03
N LEU A 59 -0.47 -6.04 -14.46
CA LEU A 59 -0.05 -7.35 -14.96
C LEU A 59 -0.43 -7.47 -16.45
N ASN A 60 0.52 -7.93 -17.28
CA ASN A 60 0.32 -8.10 -18.71
C ASN A 60 -0.05 -9.56 -19.01
N PRO A 61 -1.32 -9.91 -19.32
CA PRO A 61 -1.71 -11.29 -19.59
C PRO A 61 -1.02 -11.87 -20.83
N ALA A 62 -0.60 -11.03 -21.78
CA ALA A 62 0.17 -11.48 -22.94
C ALA A 62 1.56 -12.02 -22.56
N ALA A 63 2.06 -11.68 -21.37
CA ALA A 63 3.31 -12.23 -20.83
C ALA A 63 3.11 -13.58 -20.13
N PHE A 64 1.86 -14.05 -19.93
CA PHE A 64 1.62 -15.36 -19.34
C PHE A 64 1.96 -16.46 -20.34
N PRO A 65 2.46 -17.62 -19.87
CA PRO A 65 2.72 -18.73 -20.76
C PRO A 65 1.41 -19.17 -21.43
N HIS A 66 1.37 -19.27 -22.75
CA HIS A 66 0.14 -19.52 -23.52
C HIS A 66 -1.01 -18.54 -23.20
N GLN A 67 -0.71 -17.34 -22.69
CA GLN A 67 -1.69 -16.30 -22.31
C GLN A 67 -2.69 -16.74 -21.22
N SER A 68 -2.37 -17.78 -20.44
CA SER A 68 -3.25 -18.31 -19.38
C SER A 68 -2.45 -18.81 -18.17
N LEU A 69 -3.05 -18.68 -16.99
CA LEU A 69 -2.54 -19.25 -15.73
C LEU A 69 -3.34 -20.47 -15.25
N GLU A 70 -4.31 -20.96 -16.03
CA GLU A 70 -5.07 -22.16 -15.67
C GLU A 70 -4.16 -23.37 -15.44
N GLY A 71 -4.36 -24.04 -14.30
CA GLY A 71 -3.55 -25.19 -13.91
C GLY A 71 -2.14 -24.85 -13.44
N LYS A 72 -1.74 -23.57 -13.42
CA LYS A 72 -0.37 -23.14 -13.08
C LYS A 72 -0.28 -22.54 -11.69
N THR A 73 0.89 -22.76 -11.09
CA THR A 73 1.31 -22.09 -9.86
C THR A 73 1.97 -20.74 -10.19
N ALA A 74 1.52 -19.67 -9.55
CA ALA A 74 2.10 -18.33 -9.66
C ALA A 74 2.96 -18.01 -8.42
N LEU A 75 4.16 -17.48 -8.63
CA LEU A 75 5.02 -16.97 -7.56
C LEU A 75 4.90 -15.45 -7.45
N VAL A 76 4.55 -14.97 -6.26
CA VAL A 76 4.50 -13.54 -5.92
C VAL A 76 5.62 -13.25 -4.91
N THR A 77 6.56 -12.38 -5.27
CA THR A 77 7.59 -11.90 -4.35
C THR A 77 7.06 -10.74 -3.52
N ALA A 78 7.61 -10.55 -2.31
CA ALA A 78 7.20 -9.48 -1.39
C ALA A 78 5.68 -9.46 -1.10
N GLY A 79 5.06 -10.64 -0.88
CA GLY A 79 3.62 -10.84 -0.75
C GLY A 79 2.91 -10.11 0.39
N LEU A 80 3.63 -9.44 1.28
CA LEU A 80 3.09 -8.63 2.37
C LEU A 80 2.89 -7.16 1.99
N GLU A 81 3.21 -6.77 0.75
CA GLU A 81 3.01 -5.43 0.23
C GLU A 81 1.56 -5.23 -0.26
N ALA A 82 1.08 -3.98 -0.26
CA ALA A 82 -0.28 -3.65 -0.68
C ALA A 82 -0.59 -4.11 -2.11
N ALA A 83 0.33 -3.89 -3.06
CA ALA A 83 0.12 -4.31 -4.44
C ALA A 83 0.14 -5.84 -4.60
N THR A 84 1.07 -6.52 -3.93
CA THR A 84 1.29 -7.96 -4.12
C THR A 84 0.23 -8.81 -3.42
N SER A 85 -0.30 -8.35 -2.28
CA SER A 85 -1.44 -9.00 -1.62
C SER A 85 -2.72 -8.93 -2.49
N ILE A 86 -2.95 -7.81 -3.18
CA ILE A 86 -4.04 -7.67 -4.16
C ILE A 86 -3.73 -8.52 -5.41
N ALA A 87 -2.49 -8.53 -5.89
CA ALA A 87 -2.09 -9.35 -7.03
C ALA A 87 -2.33 -10.84 -6.79
N CYS A 88 -2.15 -11.35 -5.57
CA CYS A 88 -2.49 -12.74 -5.23
C CYS A 88 -3.97 -13.04 -5.50
N GLN A 89 -4.87 -12.13 -5.13
CA GLN A 89 -6.30 -12.27 -5.39
C GLN A 89 -6.62 -12.19 -6.88
N VAL A 90 -5.99 -11.26 -7.60
CA VAL A 90 -6.17 -11.11 -9.06
C VAL A 90 -5.70 -12.36 -9.81
N LEU A 91 -4.50 -12.87 -9.50
CA LEU A 91 -3.95 -14.09 -10.12
C LEU A 91 -4.86 -15.30 -9.92
N LYS A 92 -5.43 -15.45 -8.72
CA LYS A 92 -6.31 -16.56 -8.39
C LYS A 92 -7.71 -16.43 -8.99
N ASN A 93 -8.34 -15.28 -8.81
CA ASN A 93 -9.76 -15.09 -9.08
C ASN A 93 -10.07 -14.52 -10.47
N VAL A 94 -9.10 -13.85 -11.11
CA VAL A 94 -9.26 -13.25 -12.45
C VAL A 94 -8.51 -14.05 -13.50
N TYR A 95 -7.28 -14.47 -13.20
CA TYR A 95 -6.43 -15.15 -14.18
C TYR A 95 -6.39 -16.69 -14.04
N GLY A 96 -7.07 -17.25 -13.05
CA GLY A 96 -7.30 -18.70 -12.95
C GLY A 96 -6.12 -19.53 -12.47
N ALA A 97 -5.13 -18.94 -11.78
CA ALA A 97 -4.01 -19.69 -11.22
C ALA A 97 -4.50 -20.85 -10.32
N SER A 98 -3.95 -22.05 -10.49
CA SER A 98 -4.31 -23.20 -9.64
C SER A 98 -3.78 -23.01 -8.22
N GLU A 99 -2.65 -22.34 -8.08
CA GLU A 99 -1.99 -22.05 -6.82
C GLU A 99 -1.26 -20.71 -6.89
N VAL A 100 -1.21 -19.98 -5.77
CA VAL A 100 -0.43 -18.77 -5.64
C VAL A 100 0.48 -18.92 -4.43
N ILE A 101 1.79 -18.87 -4.65
CA ILE A 101 2.81 -18.91 -3.60
C ILE A 101 3.32 -17.49 -3.43
N ALA A 102 3.16 -16.93 -2.23
CA ALA A 102 3.64 -15.60 -1.91
C ALA A 102 4.82 -15.69 -0.94
N THR A 103 5.95 -15.05 -1.28
CA THR A 103 7.13 -14.98 -0.40
C THR A 103 7.14 -13.65 0.34
N GLY A 104 7.45 -13.68 1.64
CA GLY A 104 7.53 -12.48 2.45
C GLY A 104 8.26 -12.76 3.76
N HIS A 105 8.82 -11.70 4.35
CA HIS A 105 9.42 -11.77 5.67
C HIS A 105 8.67 -10.82 6.60
N VAL A 106 8.13 -11.37 7.69
CA VAL A 106 7.64 -10.57 8.82
C VAL A 106 8.77 -10.50 9.84
N ARG A 107 9.31 -9.31 10.10
CA ARG A 107 10.13 -9.07 11.29
C ARG A 107 9.41 -8.08 12.19
N ALA A 108 8.54 -8.60 13.05
CA ALA A 108 7.95 -7.81 14.12
C ALA A 108 8.99 -7.57 15.21
N VAL A 109 9.48 -6.34 15.35
CA VAL A 109 10.26 -5.93 16.52
C VAL A 109 9.34 -5.12 17.43
N THR A 110 8.81 -5.77 18.46
CA THR A 110 8.05 -5.10 19.52
C THR A 110 8.98 -4.86 20.69
N THR A 111 9.43 -3.63 20.84
CA THR A 111 10.27 -3.23 21.98
C THR A 111 9.36 -2.56 23.00
N VAL A 112 9.23 -3.15 24.19
CA VAL A 112 8.47 -2.58 25.31
C VAL A 112 9.46 -1.98 26.30
N VAL A 113 9.28 -0.71 26.65
CA VAL A 113 10.13 -0.01 27.62
C VAL A 113 9.26 0.63 28.70
N PRO A 114 9.55 0.42 30.00
CA PRO A 114 8.87 1.14 31.08
C PRO A 114 9.24 2.65 31.07
N LEU A 115 8.30 3.51 31.49
CA LEU A 115 8.50 4.98 31.48
C LEU A 115 9.60 5.44 32.46
N ASP A 116 9.97 4.62 33.43
CA ASP A 116 10.95 4.95 34.48
C ASP A 116 12.38 5.20 33.96
N SER A 117 12.71 4.77 32.74
CA SER A 117 14.04 4.87 32.16
C SER A 117 14.10 5.77 30.92
N LEU A 118 14.22 7.09 31.15
CA LEU A 118 14.34 8.08 30.07
C LEU A 118 15.54 7.85 29.14
N GLU A 119 16.67 7.36 29.66
CA GLU A 119 17.85 7.05 28.85
C GLU A 119 17.58 5.89 27.88
N THR A 120 16.91 4.84 28.35
CA THR A 120 16.53 3.70 27.52
C THR A 120 15.52 4.11 26.45
N ILE A 121 14.54 4.96 26.80
CA ILE A 121 13.56 5.48 25.84
C ILE A 121 14.25 6.29 24.74
N LYS A 122 15.15 7.21 25.09
CA LYS A 122 15.89 8.02 24.10
C LYS A 122 16.69 7.15 23.15
N LYS A 123 17.44 6.18 23.68
CA LYS A 123 18.23 5.24 22.88
C LYS A 123 17.35 4.41 21.94
N ARG A 124 16.22 3.88 22.43
CA ARG A 124 15.31 3.08 21.59
C ARG A 124 14.58 3.95 20.55
N CYS A 125 14.21 5.19 20.88
CA CYS A 125 13.67 6.14 19.90
C CYS A 125 14.68 6.43 18.79
N GLU A 126 15.96 6.59 19.12
CA GLU A 126 17.02 6.80 18.12
C GLU A 126 17.26 5.57 17.24
N GLU A 127 17.22 4.36 17.82
CA GLU A 127 17.31 3.10 17.07
C GLU A 127 16.11 2.89 16.13
N VAL A 128 14.91 3.31 16.54
CA VAL A 128 13.68 3.30 15.70
C VAL A 128 13.79 4.35 14.59
N LEU A 129 14.19 5.58 14.92
CA LEU A 129 14.37 6.67 13.96
C LEU A 129 15.41 6.32 12.89
N THR A 130 16.49 5.64 13.28
CA THR A 130 17.57 5.23 12.38
C THR A 130 17.32 3.88 11.69
N LEU A 131 16.14 3.29 11.87
CA LEU A 131 15.72 2.00 11.30
C LEU A 131 16.65 0.82 11.63
N LYS A 132 17.46 0.92 12.68
CA LYS A 132 18.42 -0.12 13.09
C LYS A 132 17.76 -1.31 13.81
N GLY A 133 16.46 -1.21 14.11
CA GLY A 133 15.67 -2.24 14.80
C GLY A 133 14.61 -2.95 13.96
N GLY A 134 14.52 -2.71 12.65
CA GLY A 134 13.41 -3.20 11.82
C GLY A 134 12.11 -2.39 12.00
N VAL A 135 11.13 -2.61 11.11
CA VAL A 135 9.80 -1.99 11.19
C VAL A 135 9.03 -2.58 12.37
N GLY A 136 8.76 -1.77 13.39
CA GLY A 136 8.19 -2.24 14.65
C GLY A 136 7.66 -1.12 15.54
N LYS A 137 6.79 -1.47 16.49
CA LYS A 137 6.16 -0.55 17.44
C LYS A 137 7.02 -0.45 18.71
N LEU A 138 7.49 0.75 19.05
CA LEU A 138 8.00 1.04 20.40
C LEU A 138 6.79 1.28 21.31
N VAL A 139 6.63 0.43 22.33
CA VAL A 139 5.55 0.56 23.31
C VAL A 139 6.13 1.08 24.62
N ILE A 140 5.78 2.30 24.99
CA ILE A 140 6.14 2.86 26.29
C ILE A 140 5.04 2.47 27.28
N LYS A 141 5.39 1.69 28.30
CA LYS A 141 4.46 1.27 29.34
C LYS A 141 4.51 2.26 30.50
N LEU A 142 3.39 2.90 30.77
CA LEU A 142 3.16 3.63 32.02
C LEU A 142 2.94 2.57 33.11
N VAL A 143 3.88 2.48 34.05
CA VAL A 143 3.78 1.66 35.27
C VAL A 143 3.45 2.54 36.46
#